data_AF-A0A259DBE3-F1
#
_entry.id   AF-A0A259DBE3-F1
#
_cell.length_a   1.000
_cell.length_b   1.000
_cell.length_c   1.000
_cell.angle_alpha   90.00
_cell.angle_beta   90.00
_cell.angle_gamma   90.00
#
_symmetry.space_group_name_H-M   'P 1'
#
loop_
_entity.id
_entity.type
_entity.pdbx_description
1 polymer ?
#
loop_
_entity_poly.entity_id
_entity_poly.type
_entity_poly.pdbx_seq_one_letter_code
_entity_poly.pdbx_strand_id
1 'polypeptide(L)'
;MLIIIGILSFMMWPGKPEWFTEGGYLNGFYGANTFAQLAMRTAFMFTMTAVVGGVVAGAIKDAAFKKEITRKLALLGMVSTVAGGLLLQWYMATLPESAQVIAENRLPEWFAMSLVVTLGGIFAWFAATWLQPRLLTPSIAMGMTVAVLVFGLWPEEVARESLRKPYVAGQYVYSNQVIARDVPGLGITSEIPLIERQGFLPSQVFVPDNLRQVTAHNALEAGRSLALTTCSNCHSLSPTGMRPLANYFGGNSDVAMVKTYLQGALGTGNTIYMPHIPLNDDEAYALARFIVSLNAPASPQPVVRTAAAAAPIKE
;
A
#
# COMPACT_ATOMS: atom_id res chain seq x y z
N MET A 1 -10.75 0.61 17.34
CA MET A 1 -9.93 -0.52 16.86
C MET A 1 -10.72 -1.48 15.98
N LEU A 2 -11.81 -2.07 16.47
CA LEU A 2 -12.62 -3.04 15.71
C LEU A 2 -13.15 -2.49 14.37
N ILE A 3 -13.62 -1.24 14.34
CA ILE A 3 -14.08 -0.59 13.09
C ILE A 3 -12.94 -0.45 12.07
N ILE A 4 -11.81 0.14 12.48
CA ILE A 4 -10.65 0.36 11.61
C ILE A 4 -10.11 -0.97 11.08
N ILE A 5 -10.01 -1.99 11.94
CA ILE A 5 -9.53 -3.31 11.54
C ILE A 5 -10.52 -4.01 10.61
N GLY A 6 -11.82 -3.83 10.79
CA GLY A 6 -12.81 -4.28 9.82
C GLY A 6 -12.62 -3.67 8.44
N ILE A 7 -12.34 -2.35 8.37
CA ILE A 7 -12.00 -1.69 7.10
C ILE A 7 -10.71 -2.27 6.50
N LEU A 8 -9.63 -2.38 7.28
CA LEU A 8 -8.35 -2.89 6.79
C LEU A 8 -8.43 -4.35 6.34
N SER A 9 -9.23 -5.15 7.04
CA SER A 9 -9.53 -6.54 6.66
C SER A 9 -10.27 -6.60 5.34
N PHE A 10 -11.35 -5.81 5.20
CA PHE A 10 -12.10 -5.71 3.96
C PHE A 10 -11.28 -5.17 2.79
N MET A 11 -10.36 -4.22 3.03
CA MET A 11 -9.42 -3.74 2.01
C MET A 11 -8.56 -4.88 1.46
N MET A 12 -8.27 -5.89 2.28
CA MET A 12 -7.59 -7.09 1.84
C MET A 12 -8.57 -7.99 1.07
N TRP A 13 -9.57 -8.54 1.76
CA TRP A 13 -10.65 -9.32 1.16
C TRP A 13 -11.88 -9.31 2.08
N PRO A 14 -13.08 -9.57 1.56
CA PRO A 14 -14.29 -9.60 2.38
C PRO A 14 -14.18 -10.66 3.49
N GLY A 15 -14.81 -10.39 4.65
CA GLY A 15 -14.80 -11.34 5.77
C GLY A 15 -15.35 -12.72 5.42
N LYS A 16 -16.25 -12.78 4.43
CA LYS A 16 -16.88 -13.98 3.91
C LYS A 16 -17.03 -13.93 2.37
N PRO A 17 -16.82 -15.04 1.65
CA PRO A 17 -17.02 -15.11 0.20
C PRO A 17 -18.44 -14.71 -0.25
N GLU A 18 -19.46 -15.02 0.56
CA GLU A 18 -20.86 -14.73 0.27
C GLU A 18 -21.15 -13.23 0.18
N TRP A 19 -20.25 -12.37 0.67
CA TRP A 19 -20.36 -10.92 0.50
C TRP A 19 -20.44 -10.52 -0.98
N PHE A 20 -19.79 -11.26 -1.89
CA PHE A 20 -19.85 -10.94 -3.31
C PHE A 20 -21.27 -11.10 -3.88
N THR A 21 -22.00 -12.12 -3.44
CA THR A 21 -23.33 -12.48 -3.98
C THR A 21 -24.48 -11.86 -3.20
N GLU A 22 -24.36 -11.74 -1.88
CA GLU A 22 -25.43 -11.27 -0.99
C GLU A 22 -25.20 -9.85 -0.46
N GLY A 23 -23.95 -9.38 -0.49
CA GLY A 23 -23.57 -8.11 0.13
C GLY A 23 -23.66 -8.17 1.65
N GLY A 24 -23.99 -7.02 2.26
CA GLY A 24 -24.21 -6.89 3.70
C GLY A 24 -22.95 -6.56 4.50
N TYR A 25 -23.09 -5.65 5.46
CA TYR A 25 -21.97 -5.18 6.28
C TYR A 25 -21.35 -6.32 7.10
N LEU A 26 -22.14 -7.25 7.64
CA LEU A 26 -21.62 -8.35 8.44
C LEU A 26 -20.71 -9.31 7.65
N ASN A 27 -21.12 -9.65 6.42
CA ASN A 27 -20.35 -10.53 5.55
C ASN A 27 -19.06 -9.84 5.04
N GLY A 28 -19.07 -8.52 4.90
CA GLY A 28 -17.89 -7.75 4.53
C GLY A 28 -16.90 -7.57 5.67
N PHE A 29 -17.40 -7.25 6.88
CA PHE A 29 -16.57 -6.83 8.01
C PHE A 29 -16.09 -7.95 8.93
N TYR A 30 -16.84 -9.03 9.09
CA TYR A 30 -16.55 -10.04 10.11
C TYR A 30 -16.11 -11.36 9.46
N GLY A 31 -14.81 -11.62 9.50
CA GLY A 31 -14.21 -12.87 9.06
C GLY A 31 -13.01 -13.28 9.89
N ALA A 32 -12.44 -14.46 9.59
CA ALA A 32 -11.25 -14.96 10.27
C ALA A 32 -10.09 -13.95 10.18
N ASN A 33 -9.91 -13.32 9.03
CA ASN A 33 -8.88 -12.30 8.81
C ASN A 33 -9.05 -11.09 9.74
N THR A 34 -10.28 -10.63 9.96
CA THR A 34 -10.57 -9.49 10.83
C THR A 34 -10.18 -9.77 12.27
N PHE A 35 -10.54 -10.94 12.78
CA PHE A 35 -10.22 -11.34 14.15
C PHE A 35 -8.73 -11.65 14.33
N ALA A 36 -8.08 -12.22 13.31
CA ALA A 36 -6.64 -12.43 13.32
C ALA A 36 -5.88 -11.10 13.36
N GLN A 37 -6.27 -10.12 12.53
CA GLN A 37 -5.70 -8.77 12.58
C GLN A 37 -5.96 -8.09 13.94
N LEU A 38 -7.19 -8.21 14.48
CA LEU A 38 -7.54 -7.64 15.77
C LEU A 38 -6.65 -8.20 16.88
N ALA A 39 -6.56 -9.52 16.99
CA ALA A 39 -5.75 -10.17 18.01
C ALA A 39 -4.26 -9.81 17.86
N MET A 40 -3.71 -9.94 16.65
CA MET A 40 -2.30 -9.64 16.38
C MET A 40 -1.94 -8.18 16.68
N ARG A 41 -2.74 -7.23 16.19
CA ARG A 41 -2.50 -5.80 16.43
C ARG A 41 -2.65 -5.44 17.91
N THR A 42 -3.59 -6.07 18.62
CA THR A 42 -3.70 -5.91 20.09
C THR A 42 -2.42 -6.35 20.79
N ALA A 43 -1.88 -7.52 20.44
CA ALA A 43 -0.65 -8.04 21.04
C ALA A 43 0.53 -7.11 20.75
N PHE A 44 0.72 -6.66 19.51
CA PHE A 44 1.80 -5.73 19.18
C PHE A 44 1.63 -4.34 19.80
N MET A 45 0.40 -3.86 20.03
CA MET A 45 0.16 -2.63 20.78
C MET A 45 0.63 -2.72 22.23
N PHE A 46 0.47 -3.87 22.89
CA PHE A 46 1.04 -4.10 24.21
C PHE A 46 2.58 -4.13 24.17
N THR A 47 3.17 -4.72 23.13
CA THR A 47 4.62 -4.65 22.90
C THR A 47 5.10 -3.20 22.76
N MET A 48 4.44 -2.39 21.93
CA MET A 48 4.77 -0.96 21.77
C MET A 48 4.62 -0.21 23.09
N THR A 49 3.55 -0.48 23.83
CA THR A 49 3.28 0.14 25.13
C THR A 49 4.39 -0.19 26.13
N ALA A 50 4.91 -1.42 26.14
CA ALA A 50 6.03 -1.81 26.97
C ALA A 50 7.33 -1.11 26.59
N VAL A 51 7.61 -0.92 25.28
CA VAL A 51 8.80 -0.21 24.80
C VAL A 51 8.72 1.29 25.14
N VAL A 52 7.63 1.95 24.77
CA VAL A 52 7.42 3.40 24.99
C VAL A 52 7.28 3.71 26.48
N GLY A 53 6.56 2.87 27.24
CA GLY A 53 6.47 2.95 28.69
C GLY A 53 7.84 2.82 29.38
N GLY A 54 8.79 2.14 28.72
CA GLY A 54 10.19 2.07 29.13
C GLY A 54 10.89 3.44 29.20
N VAL A 55 10.47 4.42 28.40
CA VAL A 55 11.01 5.79 28.44
C VAL A 55 10.65 6.46 29.78
N VAL A 56 9.39 6.34 30.18
CA VAL A 56 8.89 6.87 31.46
C VAL A 56 9.49 6.10 32.63
N ALA A 57 9.49 4.76 32.57
CA ALA A 57 10.06 3.92 33.62
C ALA A 57 11.57 4.13 33.79
N GLY A 58 12.29 4.41 32.70
CA GLY A 58 13.70 4.74 32.73
C GLY A 58 14.02 6.01 33.53
N ALA A 59 13.09 6.96 33.59
CA ALA A 59 13.23 8.26 34.26
C ALA A 59 12.90 8.23 35.76
N ILE A 60 12.36 7.12 36.28
CA ILE A 60 12.03 6.97 37.69
C ILE A 60 13.30 7.01 38.55
N LYS A 61 13.32 7.88 39.57
CA LYS A 61 14.46 8.04 40.49
C LYS A 61 14.49 7.00 41.62
N ASP A 62 13.32 6.61 42.14
CA ASP A 62 13.26 5.56 43.17
C ASP A 62 13.64 4.20 42.56
N ALA A 63 14.73 3.62 43.07
CA ALA A 63 15.30 2.38 42.56
C ALA A 63 14.38 1.17 42.78
N ALA A 64 13.63 1.13 43.90
CA ALA A 64 12.72 0.04 44.20
C ALA A 64 11.53 0.07 43.24
N PHE A 65 10.86 1.22 43.12
CA PHE A 65 9.75 1.41 42.20
C PHE A 65 10.16 1.24 40.73
N LYS A 66 11.33 1.78 40.33
CA LYS A 66 11.86 1.59 38.96
C LYS A 66 12.03 0.11 38.63
N LYS A 67 12.60 -0.67 39.56
CA LYS A 67 12.81 -2.11 39.38
C LYS A 67 11.49 -2.84 39.20
N GLU A 68 10.49 -2.51 40.00
CA GLU A 68 9.16 -3.12 39.93
C GLU A 68 8.48 -2.84 38.59
N ILE A 69 8.39 -1.57 38.20
CA ILE A 69 7.73 -1.14 36.95
C ILE A 69 8.45 -1.72 35.74
N THR A 70 9.78 -1.67 35.71
CA THR A 70 10.59 -2.21 34.60
C THR A 70 10.33 -3.71 34.42
N ARG A 71 10.25 -4.49 35.51
CA ARG A 71 9.96 -5.93 35.43
C ARG A 71 8.55 -6.22 34.93
N LYS A 72 7.56 -5.43 35.35
CA LYS A 72 6.17 -5.55 34.86
C LYS A 72 6.08 -5.24 33.37
N LEU A 73 6.73 -4.15 32.92
CA LEU A 73 6.80 -3.78 31.51
C LEU A 73 7.55 -4.83 30.68
N ALA A 74 8.66 -5.35 31.19
CA ALA A 74 9.42 -6.38 30.49
C ALA A 74 8.63 -7.69 30.37
N LEU A 75 7.91 -8.10 31.42
CA LEU A 75 7.03 -9.28 31.35
C LEU A 75 5.90 -9.08 30.33
N LEU A 76 5.23 -7.92 30.37
CA LEU A 76 4.20 -7.56 29.40
C LEU A 76 4.76 -7.62 27.98
N GLY A 77 5.91 -6.98 27.74
CA GLY A 77 6.57 -6.92 26.44
C GLY A 77 7.01 -8.28 25.91
N MET A 78 7.56 -9.16 26.76
CA MET A 78 7.91 -10.53 26.37
C MET A 78 6.67 -11.33 25.98
N VAL A 79 5.65 -11.36 26.86
CA VAL A 79 4.42 -12.13 26.62
C VAL A 79 3.70 -11.64 25.37
N SER A 80 3.58 -10.31 25.21
CA SER A 80 2.89 -9.72 24.06
C SER A 80 3.68 -9.90 22.75
N THR A 81 5.01 -9.94 22.79
CA THR A 81 5.84 -10.20 21.60
C THR A 81 5.70 -11.65 21.13
N VAL A 82 5.73 -12.61 22.06
CA VAL A 82 5.51 -14.03 21.74
C VAL A 82 4.08 -14.23 21.22
N ALA A 83 3.08 -13.69 21.92
CA ALA A 83 1.69 -13.75 21.48
C ALA A 83 1.50 -13.11 20.09
N GLY A 84 2.09 -11.94 19.85
CA GLY A 84 2.04 -11.26 18.56
C GLY A 84 2.66 -12.08 17.44
N GLY A 85 3.81 -12.73 17.68
CA GLY A 85 4.43 -13.64 16.72
C GLY A 85 3.56 -14.86 16.37
N LEU A 86 2.92 -15.48 17.36
CA LEU A 86 1.99 -16.60 17.13
C LEU A 86 0.73 -16.16 16.38
N LEU A 87 0.17 -15.00 16.74
CA LEU A 87 -1.01 -14.43 16.08
C LEU A 87 -0.70 -13.94 14.66
N LEU A 88 0.54 -13.53 14.40
CA LEU A 88 1.02 -13.24 13.05
C LEU A 88 0.97 -14.49 12.16
N GLN A 89 1.38 -15.65 12.67
CA GLN A 89 1.24 -16.91 11.94
C GLN A 89 -0.21 -17.24 11.61
N TRP A 90 -1.13 -17.06 12.58
CA TRP A 90 -2.55 -17.23 12.34
C TRP A 90 -3.07 -16.27 11.26
N TYR A 91 -2.70 -14.99 11.33
CA TYR A 91 -3.08 -14.01 10.30
C TYR A 91 -2.61 -14.39 8.90
N MET A 92 -1.35 -14.83 8.75
CA MET A 92 -0.83 -15.25 7.45
C MET A 92 -1.65 -16.41 6.87
N ALA A 93 -2.12 -17.34 7.71
CA ALA A 93 -2.99 -18.43 7.28
C ALA A 93 -4.41 -17.99 6.88
N THR A 94 -4.84 -16.77 7.24
CA THR A 94 -6.14 -16.19 6.81
C THR A 94 -6.07 -15.40 5.51
N LEU A 95 -4.87 -15.22 4.94
CA LEU A 95 -4.68 -14.49 3.70
C LEU A 95 -5.10 -15.37 2.50
N PRO A 96 -5.78 -14.79 1.49
CA PRO A 96 -6.11 -15.50 0.27
C PRO A 96 -4.86 -15.83 -0.55
N GLU A 97 -5.01 -16.82 -1.42
CA GLU A 97 -3.94 -17.34 -2.28
C GLU A 97 -3.23 -16.24 -3.09
N SER A 98 -3.98 -15.26 -3.61
CA SER A 98 -3.38 -14.14 -4.36
C SER A 98 -2.34 -13.36 -3.54
N ALA A 99 -2.58 -13.20 -2.24
CA ALA A 99 -1.63 -12.52 -1.35
C ALA A 99 -0.39 -13.38 -1.09
N GLN A 100 -0.54 -14.71 -1.03
CA GLN A 100 0.58 -15.64 -0.86
C GLN A 100 1.51 -15.62 -2.08
N VAL A 101 0.94 -15.69 -3.28
CA VAL A 101 1.71 -15.59 -4.53
C VAL A 101 2.45 -14.25 -4.62
N ILE A 102 1.81 -13.14 -4.22
CA ILE A 102 2.46 -11.83 -4.18
C ILE A 102 3.58 -11.80 -3.13
N ALA A 103 3.37 -12.41 -1.96
CA ALA A 103 4.39 -12.50 -0.92
C ALA A 103 5.67 -13.15 -1.47
N GLU A 104 5.53 -14.31 -2.12
CA GLU A 104 6.63 -15.10 -2.68
C GLU A 104 7.37 -14.36 -3.81
N ASN A 105 6.64 -13.61 -4.65
CA ASN A 105 7.23 -12.97 -5.83
C ASN A 105 7.74 -11.55 -5.59
N ARG A 106 7.34 -10.89 -4.48
CA ARG A 106 7.61 -9.45 -4.28
C ARG A 106 8.25 -9.10 -2.95
N LEU A 107 8.07 -9.92 -1.91
CA LEU A 107 8.80 -9.69 -0.67
C LEU A 107 10.23 -10.22 -0.85
N PRO A 108 11.25 -9.47 -0.40
CA PRO A 108 12.63 -9.97 -0.42
C PRO A 108 12.76 -11.29 0.36
N GLU A 109 13.62 -12.20 -0.08
CA GLU A 109 13.86 -13.49 0.61
C GLU A 109 14.23 -13.32 2.09
N TRP A 110 14.94 -12.24 2.42
CA TRP A 110 15.34 -11.90 3.78
C TRP A 110 14.19 -11.37 4.65
N PHE A 111 13.03 -11.04 4.08
CA PHE A 111 11.93 -10.38 4.78
C PHE A 111 11.40 -11.22 5.95
N ALA A 112 11.10 -12.50 5.72
CA ALA A 112 10.61 -13.39 6.77
C ALA A 112 11.63 -13.52 7.91
N MET A 113 12.91 -13.69 7.56
CA MET A 113 13.99 -13.74 8.55
C MET A 113 14.14 -12.42 9.31
N SER A 114 13.97 -11.27 8.66
CA SER A 114 14.03 -9.97 9.32
C SER A 114 12.94 -9.80 10.37
N LEU A 115 11.72 -10.30 10.13
CA LEU A 115 10.64 -10.28 11.12
C LEU A 115 11.00 -11.15 12.34
N VAL A 116 11.52 -12.36 12.12
CA VAL A 116 11.94 -13.24 13.21
C VAL A 116 13.06 -12.61 14.03
N VAL A 117 14.07 -12.02 13.37
CA VAL A 117 15.18 -11.33 14.04
C VAL A 117 14.68 -10.11 14.82
N THR A 118 13.78 -9.30 14.26
CA THR A 118 13.19 -8.16 14.97
C THR A 118 12.41 -8.61 16.19
N LEU A 119 11.54 -9.62 16.08
CA LEU A 119 10.77 -10.15 17.21
C LEU A 119 11.69 -10.75 18.28
N GLY A 120 12.72 -11.50 17.86
CA GLY A 120 13.75 -12.04 18.75
C GLY A 120 14.55 -10.95 19.46
N GLY A 121 14.90 -9.87 18.76
CA GLY A 121 15.59 -8.71 19.31
C GLY A 121 14.74 -7.95 20.33
N ILE A 122 13.45 -7.76 20.05
CA ILE A 122 12.49 -7.16 21.00
C ILE A 122 12.36 -8.03 22.25
N PHE A 123 12.22 -9.34 22.08
CA PHE A 123 12.14 -10.27 23.20
C PHE A 123 13.43 -10.25 24.04
N ALA A 124 14.60 -10.30 23.40
CA ALA A 124 15.90 -10.26 24.07
C ALA A 124 16.10 -8.95 24.84
N TRP A 125 15.66 -7.82 24.28
CA TRP A 125 15.67 -6.52 24.97
C TRP A 125 14.84 -6.55 26.26
N PHE A 126 13.62 -7.09 26.20
CA PHE A 126 12.79 -7.21 27.40
C PHE A 126 13.37 -8.21 28.40
N ALA A 127 13.93 -9.33 27.95
CA ALA A 127 14.62 -10.26 28.83
C ALA A 127 15.82 -9.59 29.55
N ALA A 128 16.61 -8.80 28.83
CA ALA A 128 17.74 -8.06 29.39
C ALA A 128 17.29 -7.01 30.43
N THR A 129 16.24 -6.25 30.14
CA THR A 129 15.70 -5.26 31.09
C THR A 129 14.99 -5.90 32.29
N TRP A 130 14.44 -7.11 32.14
CA TRP A 130 13.90 -7.89 33.25
C TRP A 130 15.00 -8.39 34.21
N LEU A 131 16.09 -8.93 33.65
CA LEU A 131 17.26 -9.40 34.39
C LEU A 131 18.01 -8.24 35.06
N GLN A 132 18.25 -7.17 34.30
CA GLN A 132 19.01 -6.01 34.75
C GLN A 132 18.24 -4.70 34.49
N PRO A 133 17.27 -4.34 35.37
CA PRO A 133 16.45 -3.13 35.23
C PRO A 133 17.22 -1.81 35.18
N ARG A 134 18.49 -1.81 35.61
CA ARG A 134 19.38 -0.65 35.52
C ARG A 134 19.78 -0.30 34.08
N LEU A 135 19.69 -1.25 33.14
CA LEU A 135 19.92 -1.01 31.71
C LEU A 135 18.89 -0.06 31.11
N LEU A 136 17.69 0.00 31.69
CA LEU A 136 16.63 0.87 31.20
C LEU A 136 16.90 2.32 31.59
N THR A 137 17.38 3.11 30.63
CA THR A 137 17.47 4.57 30.72
C THR A 137 16.54 5.20 29.68
N PRO A 138 16.09 6.46 29.87
CA PRO A 138 15.22 7.12 28.90
C PRO A 138 15.79 7.16 27.48
N SER A 139 17.11 7.42 27.36
CA SER A 139 17.80 7.49 26.06
C SER A 139 17.82 6.13 25.36
N ILE A 140 18.13 5.05 26.10
CA ILE A 140 18.13 3.69 25.53
C ILE A 140 16.70 3.29 25.14
N ALA A 141 15.71 3.56 25.99
CA ALA A 141 14.31 3.27 25.69
C ALA A 141 13.79 4.04 24.46
N MET A 142 14.22 5.30 24.28
CA MET A 142 13.91 6.09 23.08
C MET A 142 14.57 5.48 21.84
N GLY A 143 15.84 5.09 21.92
CA GLY A 143 16.53 4.39 20.85
C GLY A 143 15.81 3.09 20.46
N MET A 144 15.36 2.31 21.44
CA MET A 144 14.56 1.10 21.21
C MET A 144 13.18 1.40 20.61
N THR A 145 12.54 2.51 21.02
CA THR A 145 11.26 2.95 20.42
C THR A 145 11.45 3.22 18.93
N VAL A 146 12.47 4.00 18.56
CA VAL A 146 12.80 4.29 17.15
C VAL A 146 13.14 3.00 16.40
N ALA A 147 13.95 2.12 16.99
CA ALA A 147 14.32 0.85 16.38
C ALA A 147 13.08 -0.01 16.06
N VAL A 148 12.12 -0.09 16.99
CA VAL A 148 10.89 -0.87 16.78
C VAL A 148 9.98 -0.23 15.72
N LEU A 149 9.90 1.10 15.66
CA LEU A 149 9.16 1.79 14.60
C LEU A 149 9.77 1.51 13.21
N VAL A 150 11.11 1.54 13.10
CA VAL A 150 11.83 1.39 11.82
C VAL A 150 11.94 -0.08 11.37
N PHE A 151 12.23 -1.01 12.28
CA PHE A 151 12.49 -2.41 11.95
C PHE A 151 11.31 -3.34 12.22
N GLY A 152 10.31 -2.89 12.98
CA GLY A 152 9.09 -3.65 13.28
C GLY A 152 7.87 -3.12 12.54
N LEU A 153 7.43 -1.90 12.90
CA LEU A 153 6.19 -1.32 12.38
C LEU A 153 6.26 -1.00 10.88
N TRP A 154 7.33 -0.33 10.43
CA TRP A 154 7.46 0.07 9.04
C TRP A 154 7.46 -1.11 8.05
N PRO A 155 8.26 -2.18 8.23
CA PRO A 155 8.26 -3.31 7.30
C PRO A 155 6.93 -4.07 7.30
N GLU A 156 6.24 -4.18 8.43
CA GLU A 156 4.91 -4.81 8.51
C GLU A 156 3.86 -4.02 7.71
N GLU A 157 3.80 -2.70 7.88
CA GLU A 157 2.84 -1.87 7.14
C GLU A 157 3.13 -1.85 5.64
N VAL A 158 4.41 -1.84 5.24
CA VAL A 158 4.82 -1.95 3.82
C VAL A 158 4.44 -3.31 3.23
N ALA A 159 4.63 -4.40 3.98
CA ALA A 159 4.26 -5.74 3.54
C ALA A 159 2.74 -5.86 3.40
N ARG A 160 1.96 -5.44 4.40
CA ARG A 160 0.50 -5.41 4.33
C ARG A 160 0.01 -4.62 3.11
N GLU A 161 0.59 -3.45 2.86
CA GLU A 161 0.24 -2.64 1.68
C GLU A 161 0.59 -3.34 0.36
N SER A 162 1.69 -4.09 0.33
CA SER A 162 2.12 -4.81 -0.87
C SER A 162 1.24 -6.02 -1.16
N LEU A 163 0.84 -6.77 -0.12
CA LEU A 163 0.09 -8.02 -0.22
C LEU A 163 -1.35 -7.84 -0.75
N ARG A 164 -1.97 -6.68 -0.51
CA ARG A 164 -3.35 -6.42 -0.98
C ARG A 164 -3.44 -5.99 -2.45
N LYS A 165 -2.31 -5.62 -3.07
CA LYS A 165 -2.30 -5.20 -4.47
C LYS A 165 -2.77 -6.35 -5.36
N PRO A 166 -3.42 -6.06 -6.51
CA PRO A 166 -3.66 -4.76 -7.13
C PRO A 166 -4.90 -4.03 -6.60
N TYR A 167 -5.57 -4.57 -5.59
CA TYR A 167 -6.85 -4.07 -5.11
C TYR A 167 -6.66 -3.00 -4.04
N VAL A 168 -7.58 -2.04 -4.03
CA VAL A 168 -7.75 -1.08 -2.93
C VAL A 168 -8.83 -1.55 -1.95
N ALA A 169 -9.83 -2.29 -2.44
CA ALA A 169 -10.96 -2.77 -1.65
C ALA A 169 -11.48 -4.13 -2.11
N GLY A 170 -11.67 -5.05 -1.15
CA GLY A 170 -12.52 -6.24 -1.25
C GLY A 170 -12.25 -7.16 -2.43
N GLN A 171 -11.05 -7.12 -3.02
CA GLN A 171 -10.72 -7.78 -4.28
C GLN A 171 -11.69 -7.46 -5.44
N TYR A 172 -12.33 -6.29 -5.45
CA TYR A 172 -13.25 -5.88 -6.52
C TYR A 172 -13.00 -4.48 -7.09
N VAL A 173 -12.25 -3.63 -6.37
CA VAL A 173 -11.81 -2.31 -6.89
C VAL A 173 -10.30 -2.32 -7.00
N TYR A 174 -9.79 -2.06 -8.20
CA TYR A 174 -8.35 -1.89 -8.43
C TYR A 174 -7.85 -0.56 -7.87
N SER A 175 -6.53 -0.44 -7.72
CA SER A 175 -5.88 0.79 -7.22
C SER A 175 -6.12 2.02 -8.10
N ASN A 176 -6.42 1.83 -9.39
CA ASN A 176 -6.84 2.87 -10.34
C ASN A 176 -8.36 3.14 -10.32
N GLN A 177 -9.07 2.69 -9.28
CA GLN A 177 -10.52 2.86 -9.08
C GLN A 177 -11.43 2.12 -10.07
N VAL A 178 -10.86 1.28 -10.95
CA VAL A 178 -11.65 0.45 -11.86
C VAL A 178 -12.29 -0.71 -11.10
N ILE A 179 -13.58 -0.94 -11.35
CA ILE A 179 -14.30 -2.10 -10.83
C ILE A 179 -13.86 -3.35 -11.59
N ALA A 180 -13.11 -4.20 -10.91
CA ALA A 180 -12.47 -5.40 -11.47
C ALA A 180 -13.45 -6.57 -11.65
N ARG A 181 -14.46 -6.69 -10.78
CA ARG A 181 -15.39 -7.82 -10.77
C ARG A 181 -16.79 -7.41 -10.35
N ASP A 182 -17.75 -8.24 -10.74
CA ASP A 182 -19.13 -8.11 -10.32
C ASP A 182 -19.28 -8.38 -8.82
N VAL A 183 -20.16 -7.61 -8.18
CA VAL A 183 -20.65 -7.83 -6.81
C VAL A 183 -22.18 -7.77 -6.85
N PRO A 184 -22.85 -8.85 -7.29
CA PRO A 184 -24.31 -8.89 -7.44
C PRO A 184 -25.08 -8.45 -6.20
N GLY A 185 -24.57 -8.77 -5.00
CA GLY A 185 -25.22 -8.43 -3.73
C GLY A 185 -25.32 -6.92 -3.45
N LEU A 186 -24.56 -6.11 -4.20
CA LEU A 186 -24.59 -4.65 -4.14
C LEU A 186 -25.00 -4.01 -5.49
N GLY A 187 -25.37 -4.81 -6.48
CA GLY A 187 -25.69 -4.33 -7.84
C GLY A 187 -24.49 -3.72 -8.58
N ILE A 188 -23.27 -4.08 -8.21
CA ILE A 188 -22.03 -3.56 -8.83
C ILE A 188 -21.62 -4.49 -9.97
N THR A 189 -21.31 -3.91 -11.13
CA THR A 189 -20.85 -4.63 -12.32
C THR A 189 -19.40 -4.25 -12.64
N SER A 190 -18.61 -5.20 -13.12
CA SER A 190 -17.25 -4.99 -13.61
C SER A 190 -17.23 -4.00 -14.76
N GLU A 191 -16.28 -3.08 -14.69
CA GLU A 191 -16.02 -2.10 -15.75
C GLU A 191 -15.09 -2.68 -16.83
N ILE A 192 -14.42 -3.81 -16.57
CA ILE A 192 -13.47 -4.42 -17.51
C ILE A 192 -14.10 -4.69 -18.89
N PRO A 193 -15.28 -5.33 -19.01
CA PRO A 193 -15.89 -5.57 -20.33
C PRO A 193 -16.35 -4.29 -21.04
N LEU A 194 -16.59 -3.20 -20.31
CA LEU A 194 -16.90 -1.90 -20.90
C LEU A 194 -15.63 -1.28 -21.47
N ILE A 195 -14.54 -1.28 -20.70
CA ILE A 195 -13.24 -0.74 -21.09
C ILE A 195 -12.67 -1.52 -22.28
N GLU A 196 -12.76 -2.85 -22.29
CA GLU A 196 -12.33 -3.68 -23.43
C GLU A 196 -13.07 -3.33 -24.73
N ARG A 197 -14.35 -2.97 -24.64
CA ARG A 197 -15.19 -2.65 -25.81
C ARG A 197 -15.03 -1.21 -26.29
N GLN A 198 -14.88 -0.25 -25.38
CA GLN A 198 -14.92 1.19 -25.70
C GLN A 198 -13.55 1.87 -25.60
N GLY A 199 -12.60 1.30 -24.87
CA GLY A 199 -11.36 1.96 -24.46
C GLY A 199 -11.47 2.58 -23.06
N PHE A 200 -10.32 2.83 -22.46
CA PHE A 200 -10.18 3.42 -21.12
C PHE A 200 -10.53 4.91 -21.09
N LEU A 201 -10.12 5.71 -22.08
CA LEU A 201 -10.38 7.14 -22.12
C LEU A 201 -11.87 7.49 -22.16
N PRO A 202 -12.71 6.89 -23.04
CA PRO A 202 -14.12 7.23 -23.09
C PRO A 202 -14.91 6.67 -21.89
N SER A 203 -14.43 5.61 -21.23
CA SER A 203 -15.10 5.03 -20.06
C SER A 203 -14.90 5.86 -18.78
N GLN A 204 -13.93 6.76 -18.75
CA GLN A 204 -13.63 7.58 -17.56
C GLN A 204 -14.52 8.83 -17.49
N VAL A 205 -15.02 9.12 -16.30
CA VAL A 205 -15.93 10.24 -16.04
C VAL A 205 -15.22 11.59 -16.20
N PHE A 206 -14.00 11.72 -15.69
CA PHE A 206 -13.27 12.99 -15.62
C PHE A 206 -12.34 13.27 -16.80
N VAL A 207 -12.38 12.45 -17.86
CA VAL A 207 -11.60 12.69 -19.08
C VAL A 207 -12.30 13.76 -19.93
N PRO A 208 -11.61 14.86 -20.30
CA PRO A 208 -12.14 15.88 -21.19
C PRO A 208 -12.57 15.31 -22.56
N ASP A 209 -13.61 15.90 -23.18
CA ASP A 209 -14.17 15.38 -24.43
C ASP A 209 -13.15 15.32 -25.58
N ASN A 210 -12.20 16.27 -25.63
CA ASN A 210 -11.13 16.28 -26.63
C ASN A 210 -10.06 15.18 -26.41
N LEU A 211 -10.09 14.47 -25.28
CA LEU A 211 -9.19 13.37 -24.94
C LEU A 211 -9.90 12.01 -24.88
N ARG A 212 -11.21 11.94 -25.16
CA ARG A 212 -11.96 10.66 -25.18
C ARG A 212 -11.57 9.75 -26.34
N GLN A 213 -10.97 10.31 -27.39
CA GLN A 213 -10.42 9.55 -28.51
C GLN A 213 -9.00 10.00 -28.79
N VAL A 214 -8.13 9.04 -29.09
CA VAL A 214 -6.75 9.31 -29.47
C VAL A 214 -6.71 9.70 -30.95
N THR A 215 -5.99 10.77 -31.23
CA THR A 215 -5.72 11.31 -32.56
C THR A 215 -4.23 11.61 -32.68
N ALA A 216 -3.73 11.79 -33.90
CA ALA A 216 -2.33 12.16 -34.13
C ALA A 216 -1.91 13.46 -33.39
N HIS A 217 -2.86 14.38 -33.17
CA HIS A 217 -2.59 15.70 -32.58
C HIS A 217 -2.62 15.69 -31.04
N ASN A 218 -3.41 14.80 -30.42
CA ASN A 218 -3.58 14.77 -28.95
C ASN A 218 -2.89 13.57 -28.29
N ALA A 219 -2.23 12.67 -29.03
CA ALA A 219 -1.70 11.40 -28.50
C ALA A 219 -0.81 11.58 -27.25
N LEU A 220 0.01 12.63 -27.18
CA LEU A 220 0.85 12.88 -26.01
C LEU A 220 0.03 13.28 -24.77
N GLU A 221 -0.97 14.13 -24.96
CA GLU A 221 -1.85 14.60 -23.88
C GLU A 221 -2.81 13.50 -23.41
N ALA A 222 -3.38 12.73 -24.35
CA ALA A 222 -4.17 11.54 -24.07
C ALA A 222 -3.34 10.50 -23.30
N GLY A 223 -2.09 10.26 -23.71
CA GLY A 223 -1.15 9.40 -23.01
C GLY A 223 -0.83 9.88 -21.58
N ARG A 224 -0.71 11.19 -21.37
CA ARG A 224 -0.55 11.77 -20.02
C ARG A 224 -1.79 11.54 -19.16
N SER A 225 -2.98 11.72 -19.72
CA SER A 225 -4.26 11.44 -19.04
C SER A 225 -4.37 9.96 -18.64
N LEU A 226 -4.02 9.04 -19.55
CA LEU A 226 -3.93 7.61 -19.26
C LEU A 226 -2.93 7.31 -18.15
N ALA A 227 -1.72 7.88 -18.18
CA ALA A 227 -0.73 7.66 -17.15
C ALA A 227 -1.16 8.19 -15.77
N LEU A 228 -1.84 9.35 -15.74
CA LEU A 228 -2.40 9.92 -14.52
C LEU A 228 -3.47 9.00 -13.92
N THR A 229 -4.36 8.46 -14.74
CA THR A 229 -5.48 7.63 -14.25
C THR A 229 -5.06 6.20 -13.94
N THR A 230 -4.16 5.61 -14.73
CA THR A 230 -3.82 4.18 -14.61
C THR A 230 -2.53 3.91 -13.84
N CYS A 231 -1.54 4.81 -13.88
CA CYS A 231 -0.21 4.55 -13.33
C CYS A 231 0.10 5.35 -12.06
N SER A 232 -0.43 6.58 -11.92
CA SER A 232 0.04 7.53 -10.91
C SER A 232 -0.21 7.12 -9.45
N ASN A 233 -1.15 6.21 -9.20
CA ASN A 233 -1.41 5.65 -7.88
C ASN A 233 -0.24 4.81 -7.34
N CYS A 234 0.67 4.34 -8.21
CA CYS A 234 1.81 3.50 -7.83
C CYS A 234 3.15 4.01 -8.36
N HIS A 235 3.14 4.79 -9.45
CA HIS A 235 4.34 5.25 -10.14
C HIS A 235 4.35 6.77 -10.23
N SER A 236 5.47 7.37 -9.84
CA SER A 236 5.69 8.79 -10.09
C SER A 236 5.83 9.06 -11.59
N LEU A 237 5.13 10.09 -12.08
CA LEU A 237 5.33 10.64 -13.42
C LEU A 237 6.49 11.67 -13.45
N SER A 238 7.06 12.01 -12.29
CA SER A 238 8.28 12.82 -12.14
C SER A 238 9.52 11.91 -12.02
N PRO A 239 10.70 12.35 -12.48
CA PRO A 239 11.95 11.61 -12.31
C PRO A 239 12.37 11.41 -10.84
N THR A 240 11.89 12.24 -9.91
CA THR A 240 12.33 12.23 -8.51
C THR A 240 11.34 11.63 -7.52
N GLY A 241 10.12 11.30 -7.96
CA GLY A 241 9.11 10.73 -7.06
C GLY A 241 9.34 9.24 -6.78
N MET A 242 8.49 8.66 -5.93
CA MET A 242 8.57 7.22 -5.64
C MET A 242 8.33 6.39 -6.89
N ARG A 243 9.21 5.42 -7.14
CA ARG A 243 9.12 4.46 -8.25
C ARG A 243 8.83 5.14 -9.61
N PRO A 244 9.73 6.01 -10.11
CA PRO A 244 9.50 6.74 -11.36
C PRO A 244 9.15 5.79 -12.51
N LEU A 245 8.06 6.08 -13.22
CA LEU A 245 7.54 5.23 -14.30
C LEU A 245 8.60 5.02 -15.41
N ALA A 246 9.29 6.10 -15.76
CA ALA A 246 10.42 6.12 -16.71
C ALA A 246 11.48 5.05 -16.44
N ASN A 247 11.83 4.83 -15.16
CA ASN A 247 12.92 3.94 -14.78
C ASN A 247 12.61 2.46 -15.03
N TYR A 248 11.32 2.07 -15.07
CA TYR A 248 10.91 0.69 -15.34
C TYR A 248 11.16 0.25 -16.78
N PHE A 249 11.35 1.20 -17.70
CA PHE A 249 11.67 0.93 -19.10
C PHE A 249 13.16 1.12 -19.40
N GLY A 250 14.01 1.33 -18.38
CA GLY A 250 15.46 1.39 -18.53
C GLY A 250 15.97 2.50 -19.47
N GLY A 251 15.22 3.61 -19.59
CA GLY A 251 15.54 4.68 -20.54
C GLY A 251 15.22 4.35 -22.01
N ASN A 252 14.50 3.26 -22.28
CA ASN A 252 14.10 2.91 -23.63
C ASN A 252 13.20 3.99 -24.24
N SER A 253 13.53 4.40 -25.46
CA SER A 253 12.82 5.42 -26.24
C SER A 253 12.01 4.85 -27.41
N ASP A 254 11.98 3.52 -27.57
CA ASP A 254 11.17 2.83 -28.56
C ASP A 254 9.72 2.70 -28.09
N VAL A 255 8.86 3.52 -28.70
CA VAL A 255 7.41 3.53 -28.46
C VAL A 255 6.76 2.19 -28.78
N ALA A 256 7.21 1.48 -29.82
CA ALA A 256 6.61 0.21 -30.23
C ALA A 256 6.88 -0.90 -29.21
N MET A 257 8.11 -0.94 -28.66
CA MET A 257 8.46 -1.85 -27.59
C MET A 257 7.61 -1.58 -26.33
N VAL A 258 7.55 -0.33 -25.89
CA VAL A 258 6.76 0.06 -24.71
C VAL A 258 5.29 -0.29 -24.91
N LYS A 259 4.71 0.01 -26.08
CA LYS A 259 3.33 -0.36 -26.43
C LYS A 259 3.10 -1.88 -26.33
N THR A 260 4.00 -2.67 -26.91
CA THR A 260 3.92 -4.14 -26.88
C THR A 260 3.95 -4.66 -25.44
N TYR A 261 4.81 -4.11 -24.60
CA TYR A 261 4.85 -4.44 -23.18
C TYR A 261 3.54 -4.08 -22.47
N LEU A 262 2.99 -2.88 -22.69
CA LEU A 262 1.74 -2.45 -22.07
C LEU A 262 0.58 -3.38 -22.42
N GLN A 263 0.43 -3.73 -23.70
CA GLN A 263 -0.62 -4.66 -24.16
C GLN A 263 -0.39 -6.08 -23.62
N GLY A 264 0.85 -6.58 -23.66
CA GLY A 264 1.18 -7.94 -23.25
C GLY A 264 1.14 -8.17 -21.74
N ALA A 265 1.57 -7.20 -20.93
CA ALA A 265 1.73 -7.34 -19.48
C ALA A 265 0.55 -6.78 -18.68
N LEU A 266 -0.02 -5.64 -19.10
CA LEU A 266 -1.13 -4.96 -18.41
C LEU A 266 -2.47 -5.23 -19.07
N GLY A 267 -2.51 -5.21 -20.41
CA GLY A 267 -3.71 -5.48 -21.21
C GLY A 267 -4.26 -6.90 -21.02
N THR A 268 -3.42 -7.87 -20.69
CA THR A 268 -3.82 -9.26 -20.41
C THR A 268 -4.11 -9.52 -18.92
N GLY A 269 -3.69 -8.62 -18.02
CA GLY A 269 -3.73 -8.85 -16.57
C GLY A 269 -2.68 -9.83 -16.05
N ASN A 270 -1.67 -10.19 -16.85
CA ASN A 270 -0.59 -11.11 -16.44
C ASN A 270 0.26 -10.59 -15.27
N THR A 271 0.28 -9.28 -15.03
CA THR A 271 1.03 -8.69 -13.92
C THR A 271 0.22 -8.72 -12.63
N ILE A 272 0.34 -9.80 -11.86
CA ILE A 272 -0.50 -10.12 -10.67
C ILE A 272 -0.61 -9.02 -9.60
N TYR A 273 0.34 -8.08 -9.53
CA TYR A 273 0.38 -7.00 -8.53
C TYR A 273 0.06 -5.61 -9.12
N MET A 274 -0.34 -5.55 -10.39
CA MET A 274 -0.82 -4.34 -11.06
C MET A 274 -2.28 -4.54 -11.52
N PRO A 275 -3.08 -3.47 -11.64
CA PRO A 275 -4.42 -3.55 -12.21
C PRO A 275 -4.38 -4.15 -13.62
N HIS A 276 -5.44 -4.89 -13.98
CA HIS A 276 -5.70 -5.22 -15.38
C HIS A 276 -6.17 -3.95 -16.09
N ILE A 277 -5.45 -3.55 -17.15
CA ILE A 277 -5.69 -2.29 -17.88
C ILE A 277 -5.82 -2.64 -19.37
N PRO A 278 -7.02 -2.98 -19.84
CA PRO A 278 -7.26 -3.41 -21.22
C PRO A 278 -7.25 -2.20 -22.17
N LEU A 279 -6.05 -1.72 -22.48
CA LEU A 279 -5.84 -0.61 -23.41
C LEU A 279 -6.10 -1.06 -24.85
N ASN A 280 -6.86 -0.28 -25.60
CA ASN A 280 -6.94 -0.47 -27.05
C ASN A 280 -5.62 -0.04 -27.73
N ASP A 281 -5.51 -0.28 -29.04
CA ASP A 281 -4.26 -0.07 -29.76
C ASP A 281 -3.78 1.39 -29.76
N ASP A 282 -4.71 2.33 -29.93
CA ASP A 282 -4.43 3.76 -29.95
C ASP A 282 -4.08 4.30 -28.56
N GLU A 283 -4.75 3.81 -27.52
CA GLU A 283 -4.49 4.15 -26.11
C GLU A 283 -3.15 3.61 -25.65
N ALA A 284 -2.81 2.37 -26.00
CA ALA A 284 -1.51 1.79 -25.73
C ALA A 284 -0.39 2.57 -26.43
N TYR A 285 -0.63 3.00 -27.68
CA TYR A 285 0.29 3.88 -28.41
C TYR A 285 0.46 5.24 -27.72
N ALA A 286 -0.65 5.90 -27.35
CA ALA A 286 -0.64 7.19 -26.67
C ALA A 286 0.10 7.12 -25.33
N LEU A 287 -0.20 6.11 -24.51
CA LEU A 287 0.48 5.89 -23.23
C LEU A 287 1.98 5.61 -23.43
N ALA A 288 2.35 4.78 -24.39
CA ALA A 288 3.75 4.51 -24.72
C ALA A 288 4.50 5.78 -25.14
N ARG A 289 3.89 6.61 -26.00
CA ARG A 289 4.43 7.92 -26.41
C ARG A 289 4.70 8.82 -25.21
N PHE A 290 3.75 8.88 -24.27
CA PHE A 290 3.93 9.67 -23.05
C PHE A 290 5.04 9.12 -22.15
N ILE A 291 5.09 7.81 -21.91
CA ILE A 291 6.13 7.18 -21.09
C ILE A 291 7.53 7.47 -21.66
N VAL A 292 7.70 7.30 -22.98
CA VAL A 292 8.97 7.62 -23.66
C VAL A 292 9.32 9.11 -23.50
N SER A 293 8.33 10.01 -23.54
CA SER A 293 8.57 11.44 -23.35
C SER A 293 9.08 11.80 -21.94
N LEU A 294 8.83 10.97 -20.93
CA LEU A 294 9.36 11.17 -19.56
C LEU A 294 10.89 10.99 -19.49
N ASN A 295 11.48 10.27 -20.45
CA ASN A 295 12.93 10.09 -20.55
C ASN A 295 13.62 11.25 -21.28
N ALA A 296 12.87 12.09 -21.99
CA ALA A 296 13.44 13.24 -22.69
C ALA A 296 13.75 14.38 -21.71
N PRO A 297 14.85 15.15 -21.90
CA PRO A 297 15.09 16.34 -21.10
C PRO A 297 13.87 17.26 -21.23
N ALA A 298 13.32 17.68 -20.09
CA ALA A 298 12.09 18.45 -20.03
C ALA A 298 12.15 19.65 -20.98
N SER A 299 11.31 19.66 -22.01
CA SER A 299 11.07 20.88 -22.77
C SER A 299 10.48 21.92 -21.82
N PRO A 300 10.88 23.21 -21.90
CA PRO A 300 10.36 24.24 -21.02
C PRO A 300 8.83 24.21 -21.07
N GLN A 301 8.20 23.92 -19.94
CA GLN A 301 6.75 24.05 -19.81
C GLN A 301 6.40 25.49 -20.21
N PRO A 302 5.44 25.71 -21.13
CA PRO A 302 4.97 27.06 -21.40
C PRO A 302 4.43 27.61 -20.08
N VAL A 303 5.10 28.63 -19.56
CA VAL A 303 4.67 29.35 -18.36
C VAL A 303 3.25 29.83 -18.66
N VAL A 304 2.27 29.24 -17.97
CA VAL A 304 0.91 29.78 -17.94
C VAL A 304 1.04 31.14 -17.29
N ARG A 305 1.13 32.19 -18.11
CA ARG A 305 1.04 33.57 -17.65
C ARG A 305 -0.41 33.75 -17.18
N THR A 306 -0.63 33.55 -15.88
CA THR A 306 -1.83 34.08 -15.23
C THR A 306 -1.87 35.57 -15.52
N ALA A 307 -2.91 36.02 -16.22
CA ALA A 307 -3.13 37.42 -16.50
C ALA A 307 -3.02 38.20 -15.19
N ALA A 308 -2.13 39.20 -15.16
CA ALA A 308 -1.95 40.07 -14.02
C ALA A 308 -3.29 40.67 -13.61
N ALA A 309 -3.59 40.62 -12.32
CA ALA A 309 -4.74 41.30 -11.73
C ALA A 309 -4.75 42.76 -12.19
N ALA A 310 -5.86 43.18 -12.80
CA ALA A 310 -6.08 44.56 -13.17
C ALA A 310 -5.90 45.46 -11.94
N ALA A 311 -5.11 46.52 -12.10
CA ALA A 311 -4.84 47.50 -11.04
C ALA A 311 -6.15 48.11 -10.50
N PRO A 312 -6.22 48.44 -9.21
CA PRO A 312 -7.42 49.03 -8.62
C PRO A 312 -7.66 50.42 -9.21
N ILE A 313 -8.92 50.65 -9.62
CA ILE A 313 -9.44 51.95 -10.01
C ILE A 313 -9.37 52.86 -8.78
N LYS A 314 -8.72 54.02 -8.92
CA LYS A 314 -8.70 55.07 -7.89
C LYS A 314 -10.06 55.76 -7.86
N GLU A 315 -10.68 55.81 -6.68
CA GLU A 315 -11.52 56.93 -6.24
C GLU A 315 -10.79 57.66 -5.12
#